data_AF-A0AAJ2MVQ1-F1
#
_entry.id   AF-A0AAJ2MVQ1-F1
#
_cell.length_a   1.000
_cell.length_b   1.000
_cell.length_c   1.000
_cell.angle_alpha   90.00
_cell.angle_beta   90.00
_cell.angle_gamma   90.00
#
_symmetry.space_group_name_H-M   'P 1'
#
loop_
_entity.id
_entity.type
_entity.pdbx_description
1 polymer ?
#
loop_
_entity_poly.entity_id
_entity_poly.type
_entity_poly.pdbx_seq_one_letter_code
_entity_poly.pdbx_strand_id
1 'polypeptide(L)'
;MPVTKRPNGHYQVTIGYGGRTYRKTSRHWSFKDAREYERRWLASVKDVAAGREPERLIAEAVERWLTDHVPRLRSATKTKAHVRALLPYIAGRKLGEIAQVWAEVKAAEMSKAPATVNHKGRILRQISRMAWREWGWLERPAAIGLLPEKPRETFLTLDQVEALAKACPNAAAGDYVLLAAYTGIRRGHLLRLTAHDVRGGFIHLDRTSKTRTLQLVPLHPKVAGIAARLPLGASDDQVRDSWAKAREACGLQHVRWHDLRHTCASWLVMAGVPLHTVSEVLGHSSMAMTRRYAHLSPEHLSDAIKKMA
;
A
#
# COMPACT_ATOMS: atom_id res chain seq x y z
N MET A 1 15.51 -41.73 -6.41
CA MET A 1 14.22 -41.06 -6.69
C MET A 1 14.48 -39.59 -7.00
N PRO A 2 13.83 -39.03 -8.03
CA PRO A 2 14.02 -37.63 -8.45
C PRO A 2 13.50 -36.62 -7.40
N VAL A 3 12.58 -37.00 -6.52
CA VAL A 3 12.19 -36.19 -5.35
C VAL A 3 12.70 -36.85 -4.08
N THR A 4 13.42 -36.10 -3.25
CA THR A 4 13.97 -36.56 -1.96
C THR A 4 13.65 -35.56 -0.84
N LYS A 5 13.30 -36.08 0.34
CA LYS A 5 13.12 -35.28 1.55
C LYS A 5 14.49 -35.10 2.22
N ARG A 6 14.91 -33.85 2.41
CA ARG A 6 16.19 -33.49 3.05
C ARG A 6 16.04 -33.54 4.59
N PRO A 7 17.16 -33.65 5.35
CA PRO A 7 17.14 -33.67 6.82
C PRO A 7 16.49 -32.43 7.45
N ASN A 8 16.54 -31.28 6.76
CA ASN A 8 15.89 -30.03 7.18
C ASN A 8 14.37 -29.98 6.87
N GLY A 9 13.76 -31.11 6.50
CA GLY A 9 12.33 -31.21 6.19
C GLY A 9 11.92 -30.72 4.81
N HIS A 10 12.83 -30.10 4.04
CA HIS A 10 12.52 -29.58 2.71
C HIS A 10 12.56 -30.68 1.64
N TYR A 11 11.74 -30.56 0.60
CA TYR A 11 11.80 -31.45 -0.55
C TYR A 11 12.76 -30.90 -1.61
N GLN A 12 13.62 -31.76 -2.12
CA GLN A 12 14.51 -31.50 -3.24
C GLN A 12 14.08 -32.31 -4.45
N VAL A 13 14.07 -31.67 -5.60
CA VAL A 13 13.91 -32.30 -6.92
C VAL A 13 15.29 -32.35 -7.58
N THR A 14 15.69 -33.52 -8.08
CA THR A 14 16.96 -33.81 -8.75
C THR A 14 16.67 -34.46 -10.10
N ILE A 15 17.10 -33.83 -11.20
CA ILE A 15 16.80 -34.29 -12.56
C ILE A 15 18.07 -34.21 -13.42
N GLY A 16 18.33 -35.25 -14.21
CA GLY A 16 19.42 -35.29 -15.18
C GLY A 16 18.93 -34.91 -16.59
N TYR A 17 19.63 -34.01 -17.27
CA TYR A 17 19.39 -33.67 -18.68
C TYR A 17 20.67 -33.17 -19.36
N GLY A 18 20.93 -33.62 -20.59
CA GLY A 18 22.09 -33.19 -21.39
C GLY A 18 23.44 -33.46 -20.72
N GLY A 19 23.59 -34.60 -20.03
CA GLY A 19 24.80 -34.95 -19.28
C GLY A 19 25.01 -34.15 -17.97
N ARG A 20 24.09 -33.25 -17.61
CA ARG A 20 24.17 -32.43 -16.39
C ARG A 20 23.06 -32.79 -15.40
N THR A 21 23.33 -32.61 -14.11
CA THR A 21 22.35 -32.84 -13.03
C THR A 21 21.89 -31.52 -12.43
N TYR A 22 20.59 -31.27 -12.46
CA TYR A 22 19.95 -30.09 -11.90
C TYR A 22 19.26 -30.43 -10.58
N ARG A 23 19.43 -29.58 -9.57
CA ARG A 23 18.82 -29.75 -8.24
C ARG A 23 18.11 -28.48 -7.84
N LYS A 24 16.85 -28.59 -7.43
CA LYS A 24 16.05 -27.47 -6.89
C LYS A 24 15.43 -27.88 -5.56
N THR A 25 15.50 -26.99 -4.58
CA THR A 25 14.97 -27.21 -3.23
C THR A 25 14.14 -26.02 -2.83
N SER A 26 13.03 -26.24 -2.15
CA SER A 26 12.20 -25.16 -1.60
C SER A 26 11.74 -25.51 -0.19
N ARG A 27 11.77 -24.50 0.69
CA ARG A 27 11.26 -24.59 2.06
C ARG A 27 9.73 -24.58 2.16
N HIS A 28 9.04 -24.37 1.05
CA HIS A 28 7.58 -24.23 0.99
C HIS A 28 6.89 -25.38 0.26
N TRP A 29 7.63 -26.39 -0.20
CA TRP A 29 7.07 -27.53 -0.92
C TRP A 29 6.59 -28.63 0.03
N SER A 30 5.39 -29.15 -0.22
CA SER A 30 5.00 -30.50 0.16
C SER A 30 5.60 -31.52 -0.84
N PHE A 31 5.49 -32.82 -0.52
CA PHE A 31 5.89 -33.87 -1.47
C PHE A 31 5.11 -33.76 -2.80
N LYS A 32 3.83 -33.40 -2.73
CA LYS A 32 2.96 -33.21 -3.90
C LYS A 32 3.47 -32.06 -4.78
N ASP A 33 3.82 -30.92 -4.18
CA ASP A 33 4.35 -29.76 -4.90
C ASP A 33 5.70 -30.07 -5.58
N ALA A 34 6.57 -30.81 -4.89
CA ALA A 34 7.86 -31.24 -5.45
C ALA A 34 7.68 -32.20 -6.62
N ARG A 35 6.72 -33.14 -6.54
CA ARG A 35 6.34 -34.04 -7.65
C ARG A 35 5.69 -33.31 -8.83
N GLU A 36 4.94 -32.26 -8.56
CA GLU A 36 4.35 -31.44 -9.61
C GLU A 36 5.41 -30.60 -10.33
N TYR A 37 6.34 -30.00 -9.58
CA TYR A 37 7.50 -29.31 -10.13
C TYR A 37 8.35 -30.24 -11.00
N GLU A 38 8.65 -31.45 -10.53
CA GLU A 38 9.36 -32.48 -11.29
C GLU A 38 8.65 -32.77 -12.62
N ARG A 39 7.34 -33.03 -12.60
CA ARG A 39 6.56 -33.31 -13.81
C ARG A 39 6.60 -32.15 -14.81
N ARG A 40 6.46 -30.92 -14.33
CA ARG A 40 6.51 -29.73 -15.19
C ARG A 40 7.90 -29.51 -15.79
N TRP A 41 8.97 -29.75 -15.02
CA TRP A 41 10.33 -29.63 -15.52
C TRP A 41 10.67 -30.71 -16.55
N LEU A 42 10.19 -31.95 -16.36
CA LEU A 42 10.34 -33.01 -17.37
C LEU A 42 9.57 -32.69 -18.66
N ALA A 43 8.40 -32.05 -18.56
CA ALA A 43 7.66 -31.58 -19.73
C ALA A 43 8.42 -30.45 -20.46
N SER A 44 8.95 -29.48 -19.73
CA SER A 44 9.72 -28.36 -20.32
C SER A 44 11.01 -28.82 -20.99
N VAL A 45 11.67 -29.87 -20.48
CA VAL A 45 12.82 -30.52 -21.11
C VAL A 45 12.44 -31.19 -22.44
N LYS A 46 11.26 -31.81 -22.53
CA LYS A 46 10.76 -32.38 -23.79
C LYS A 46 10.47 -31.29 -24.82
N ASP A 47 9.96 -30.14 -24.39
CA ASP A 47 9.73 -28.99 -25.27
C ASP A 47 11.04 -28.37 -25.78
N VAL A 48 12.04 -28.20 -24.91
CA VAL A 48 13.39 -27.72 -25.29
C VAL A 48 14.07 -28.69 -26.27
N ALA A 49 13.97 -30.00 -26.03
CA ALA A 49 14.52 -31.01 -26.94
C ALA A 49 13.82 -31.02 -28.32
N ALA A 50 12.59 -30.52 -28.39
CA ALA A 50 11.83 -30.35 -29.62
C ALA A 50 12.00 -28.96 -30.27
N GLY A 51 12.94 -28.13 -29.78
CA GLY A 51 13.20 -26.79 -30.32
C GLY A 51 12.13 -25.75 -29.96
N ARG A 52 11.20 -26.07 -29.03
CA ARG A 52 10.18 -25.14 -28.54
C ARG A 52 10.71 -24.46 -27.27
N GLU A 53 10.63 -23.14 -27.19
CA GLU A 53 10.94 -22.46 -25.93
C GLU A 53 9.99 -22.98 -24.83
N PRO A 54 10.52 -23.40 -23.66
CA PRO A 54 9.71 -24.02 -22.62
C PRO A 54 8.70 -23.00 -22.09
N GLU A 55 7.44 -23.40 -22.09
CA GLU A 55 6.31 -22.53 -21.76
C GLU A 55 6.41 -22.07 -20.29
N ARG A 56 6.68 -20.78 -20.08
CA ARG A 56 6.89 -20.21 -18.74
C ARG A 56 5.58 -20.14 -17.97
N LEU A 57 5.66 -20.34 -16.65
CA LEU A 57 4.49 -20.30 -15.76
C LEU A 57 4.42 -18.98 -14.99
N ILE A 58 3.20 -18.61 -14.57
CA ILE A 58 3.00 -17.44 -13.70
C ILE A 58 3.71 -17.64 -12.36
N ALA A 59 3.71 -18.86 -11.82
CA ALA A 59 4.38 -19.18 -10.56
C ALA A 59 5.90 -18.94 -10.61
N GLU A 60 6.55 -19.23 -11.74
CA GLU A 60 7.99 -18.98 -11.93
C GLU A 60 8.29 -17.48 -11.96
N ALA A 61 7.45 -16.72 -12.67
CA ALA A 61 7.53 -15.26 -12.73
C ALA A 61 7.33 -14.63 -11.33
N VAL A 62 6.40 -15.16 -10.54
CA VAL A 62 6.18 -14.75 -9.15
C VAL A 62 7.39 -15.08 -8.26
N GLU A 63 7.98 -16.28 -8.37
CA GLU A 63 9.15 -16.66 -7.57
C GLU A 63 10.34 -15.74 -7.86
N ARG A 64 10.62 -15.46 -9.14
CA ARG A 64 11.67 -14.52 -9.56
C ARG A 64 11.39 -13.13 -9.00
N TRP A 65 10.16 -12.62 -9.15
CA TRP A 65 9.77 -11.31 -8.62
C TRP A 65 9.90 -11.22 -7.10
N LEU A 66 9.50 -12.27 -6.37
CA LEU A 66 9.65 -12.37 -4.91
C LEU A 66 11.13 -12.35 -4.47
N THR A 67 12.04 -12.84 -5.32
CA THR A 67 13.48 -12.91 -5.04
C THR A 67 14.16 -11.58 -5.34
N ASP A 68 13.91 -11.03 -6.53
CA ASP A 68 14.68 -9.90 -7.06
C ASP A 68 14.12 -8.55 -6.63
N HIS A 69 12.79 -8.45 -6.47
CA HIS A 69 12.11 -7.17 -6.29
C HIS A 69 11.59 -6.96 -4.86
N VAL A 70 10.92 -7.95 -4.29
CA VAL A 70 10.22 -7.82 -3.01
C VAL A 70 11.13 -7.49 -1.81
N PRO A 71 12.38 -7.97 -1.69
CA PRO A 71 13.25 -7.63 -0.56
C PRO A 71 13.58 -6.14 -0.46
N ARG A 72 13.49 -5.40 -1.58
CA ARG A 72 13.75 -3.94 -1.64
C ARG A 72 12.54 -3.10 -1.21
N LEU A 73 11.37 -3.72 -1.00
CA LEU A 73 10.15 -3.02 -0.65
C LEU A 73 10.00 -2.85 0.86
N ARG A 74 9.69 -1.62 1.31
CA ARG A 74 9.29 -1.36 2.71
C ARG A 74 8.06 -2.19 3.14
N SER A 75 7.22 -2.62 2.19
CA SER A 75 6.00 -3.40 2.43
C SER A 75 6.14 -4.90 2.15
N ALA A 76 7.36 -5.44 2.13
CA ALA A 76 7.64 -6.82 1.71
C ALA A 76 6.72 -7.88 2.37
N THR A 77 6.48 -7.79 3.67
CA THR A 77 5.63 -8.74 4.42
C THR A 77 4.19 -8.75 3.91
N LYS A 78 3.59 -7.57 3.73
CA LYS A 78 2.22 -7.43 3.22
C LYS A 78 2.13 -7.93 1.77
N THR A 79 3.11 -7.58 0.94
CA THR A 79 3.20 -8.05 -0.44
C THR A 79 3.22 -9.58 -0.51
N LYS A 80 4.03 -10.25 0.32
CA LYS A 80 4.08 -11.72 0.41
C LYS A 80 2.74 -12.34 0.78
N ALA A 81 1.97 -11.71 1.67
CA ALA A 81 0.63 -12.19 2.04
C ALA A 81 -0.34 -12.13 0.83
N HIS A 82 -0.30 -11.05 0.04
CA HIS A 82 -1.12 -10.96 -1.18
C HIS A 82 -0.70 -11.97 -2.25
N VAL A 83 0.59 -12.26 -2.38
CA VAL A 83 1.08 -13.32 -3.28
C VAL A 83 0.58 -14.69 -2.83
N ARG A 84 0.59 -15.01 -1.53
CA ARG A 84 0.02 -16.27 -1.03
C ARG A 84 -1.44 -16.44 -1.42
N ALA A 85 -2.22 -15.37 -1.35
CA ALA A 85 -3.61 -15.38 -1.78
C ALA A 85 -3.80 -15.52 -3.31
N LEU A 86 -2.75 -15.29 -4.10
CA LEU A 86 -2.75 -15.53 -5.55
C LEU A 86 -2.37 -16.97 -5.92
N LEU A 87 -1.65 -17.69 -5.05
CA LEU A 87 -1.14 -19.05 -5.33
C LEU A 87 -2.20 -20.02 -5.88
N PRO A 88 -3.43 -20.08 -5.33
CA PRO A 88 -4.45 -21.00 -5.84
C PRO A 88 -4.86 -20.73 -7.30
N TYR A 89 -4.74 -19.47 -7.76
CA TYR A 89 -5.16 -19.06 -9.10
C TYR A 89 -4.05 -19.21 -10.14
N ILE A 90 -2.78 -19.20 -9.72
CA ILE A 90 -1.62 -19.18 -10.63
C ILE A 90 -0.93 -20.53 -10.77
N ALA A 91 -1.23 -21.49 -9.90
CA ALA A 91 -0.59 -22.80 -9.91
C ALA A 91 -0.88 -23.52 -11.24
N GLY A 92 0.18 -23.87 -11.97
CA GLY A 92 0.08 -24.59 -13.24
C GLY A 92 -0.38 -23.74 -14.43
N ARG A 93 -0.63 -22.44 -14.22
CA ARG A 93 -1.08 -21.52 -15.27
C ARG A 93 0.08 -20.95 -16.07
N LYS A 94 -0.13 -20.84 -17.38
CA LYS A 94 0.86 -20.31 -18.33
C LYS A 94 1.01 -18.81 -18.15
N LEU A 95 2.22 -18.29 -18.38
CA LEU A 95 2.50 -16.86 -18.20
C LEU A 95 1.63 -15.97 -19.11
N GLY A 96 1.30 -16.44 -20.31
CA GLY A 96 0.37 -15.77 -21.22
C GLY A 96 -1.07 -15.67 -20.70
N GLU A 97 -1.44 -16.45 -19.68
CA GLU A 97 -2.80 -16.51 -19.12
C GLU A 97 -3.04 -15.52 -17.97
N ILE A 98 -2.12 -14.58 -17.71
CA ILE A 98 -2.24 -13.62 -16.59
C ILE A 98 -3.57 -12.84 -16.64
N ALA A 99 -4.08 -12.51 -17.83
CA ALA A 99 -5.34 -11.79 -17.97
C ALA A 99 -6.55 -12.65 -17.57
N GLN A 100 -6.54 -13.94 -17.92
CA GLN A 100 -7.55 -14.94 -17.56
C GLN A 100 -7.53 -15.19 -16.05
N VAL A 101 -6.35 -15.41 -15.46
CA VAL A 101 -6.18 -15.50 -14.01
C VAL A 101 -6.74 -14.26 -13.30
N TRP A 102 -6.49 -13.07 -13.84
CA TRP A 102 -7.05 -11.85 -13.26
C TRP A 102 -8.58 -11.80 -13.33
N ALA A 103 -9.19 -12.28 -14.42
CA ALA A 103 -10.64 -12.40 -14.52
C ALA A 103 -11.21 -13.34 -13.45
N GLU A 104 -10.57 -14.49 -13.24
CA GLU A 104 -10.95 -15.48 -12.22
C GLU A 104 -10.81 -14.90 -10.79
N VAL A 105 -9.72 -14.20 -10.50
CA VAL A 105 -9.51 -13.53 -9.20
C VAL A 105 -10.61 -12.49 -8.93
N LYS A 106 -10.98 -11.69 -9.93
CA LYS A 106 -12.08 -10.72 -9.78
C LYS A 106 -13.41 -11.42 -9.49
N ALA A 107 -13.73 -12.47 -10.24
CA ALA A 107 -14.97 -13.22 -10.06
C ALA A 107 -15.05 -13.85 -8.67
N ALA A 108 -13.97 -14.50 -8.24
CA ALA A 108 -13.91 -15.20 -6.95
C ALA A 108 -13.89 -14.25 -5.74
N GLU A 109 -13.45 -13.00 -5.90
CA GLU A 109 -13.32 -12.04 -4.80
C GLU A 109 -14.27 -10.84 -4.91
N MET A 110 -15.36 -10.96 -5.67
CA MET A 110 -16.33 -9.88 -5.89
C MET A 110 -16.93 -9.33 -4.58
N SER A 111 -17.03 -10.16 -3.54
CA SER A 111 -17.54 -9.77 -2.22
C SER A 111 -16.57 -8.90 -1.41
N LYS A 112 -15.31 -8.77 -1.83
CA LYS A 112 -14.30 -7.95 -1.16
C LYS A 112 -14.30 -6.52 -1.71
N ALA A 113 -13.82 -5.57 -0.90
CA ALA A 113 -13.68 -4.19 -1.35
C ALA A 113 -12.79 -4.09 -2.63
N PRO A 114 -13.17 -3.29 -3.64
CA PRO A 114 -12.44 -3.18 -4.90
C PRO A 114 -10.94 -2.88 -4.73
N ALA A 115 -10.58 -1.99 -3.81
CA ALA A 115 -9.19 -1.66 -3.52
C ALA A 115 -8.36 -2.87 -3.04
N THR A 116 -8.98 -3.78 -2.30
CA THR A 116 -8.35 -5.02 -1.80
C THR A 116 -8.08 -6.00 -2.94
N VAL A 117 -9.06 -6.19 -3.84
CA VAL A 117 -8.92 -7.06 -5.02
C VAL A 117 -7.90 -6.47 -6.00
N ASN A 118 -7.99 -5.16 -6.25
CA ASN A 118 -7.07 -4.42 -7.13
C ASN A 118 -5.61 -4.51 -6.69
N HIS A 119 -5.31 -4.75 -5.41
CA HIS A 119 -3.92 -4.97 -4.98
C HIS A 119 -3.30 -6.20 -5.67
N LYS A 120 -4.06 -7.29 -5.83
CA LYS A 120 -3.61 -8.47 -6.57
C LYS A 120 -3.44 -8.18 -8.06
N GLY A 121 -4.37 -7.45 -8.65
CA GLY A 121 -4.26 -7.00 -10.05
C GLY A 121 -3.02 -6.14 -10.30
N ARG A 122 -2.65 -5.26 -9.36
CA ARG A 122 -1.40 -4.47 -9.44
C ARG A 122 -0.16 -5.36 -9.41
N ILE A 123 -0.13 -6.41 -8.59
CA ILE A 123 0.97 -7.39 -8.56
C ILE A 123 1.08 -8.11 -9.91
N LEU A 124 -0.02 -8.68 -10.41
CA LEU A 124 -0.05 -9.38 -11.70
C LEU A 124 0.38 -8.45 -12.86
N ARG A 125 -0.10 -7.20 -12.86
CA ARG A 125 0.30 -6.19 -13.84
C ARG A 125 1.79 -5.88 -13.77
N GLN A 126 2.36 -5.74 -12.57
CA GLN A 126 3.79 -5.47 -12.40
C GLN A 126 4.63 -6.64 -12.91
N ILE A 127 4.29 -7.87 -12.51
CA ILE A 127 4.98 -9.08 -12.95
C ILE A 127 4.92 -9.21 -14.47
N SER A 128 3.76 -9.01 -15.06
CA SER A 128 3.61 -9.08 -16.52
C SER A 128 4.45 -8.03 -17.26
N ARG A 129 4.55 -6.82 -16.73
CA ARG A 129 5.41 -5.77 -17.30
C ARG A 129 6.90 -6.10 -17.20
N MET A 130 7.34 -6.69 -16.09
CA MET A 130 8.73 -7.14 -15.94
C MET A 130 9.03 -8.33 -16.86
N ALA A 131 8.11 -9.29 -16.94
CA ALA A 131 8.20 -10.43 -17.85
C ALA A 131 8.37 -9.99 -19.31
N TRP A 132 7.62 -8.98 -19.75
CA TRP A 132 7.76 -8.40 -21.08
C TRP A 132 9.06 -7.61 -21.25
N ARG A 133 9.27 -6.57 -20.43
CA ARG A 133 10.30 -5.55 -20.69
C ARG A 133 11.70 -5.92 -20.22
N GLU A 134 11.79 -6.69 -19.14
CA GLU A 134 13.06 -6.94 -18.44
C GLU A 134 13.53 -8.39 -18.60
N TRP A 135 12.61 -9.34 -18.77
CA TRP A 135 12.95 -10.76 -18.83
C TRP A 135 12.82 -11.36 -20.23
N GLY A 136 12.11 -10.71 -21.15
CA GLY A 136 11.85 -11.23 -22.49
C GLY A 136 10.98 -12.48 -22.51
N TRP A 137 10.17 -12.71 -21.47
CA TRP A 137 9.32 -13.90 -21.33
C TRP A 137 7.93 -13.74 -21.94
N LEU A 138 7.57 -12.51 -22.33
CA LEU A 138 6.32 -12.18 -23.00
C LEU A 138 6.63 -11.23 -24.15
N GLU A 139 5.91 -11.36 -25.26
CA GLU A 139 5.97 -10.42 -26.39
C GLU A 139 5.29 -9.07 -26.06
N ARG A 140 4.26 -9.11 -25.20
CA ARG A 140 3.52 -7.93 -24.73
C ARG A 140 2.98 -8.15 -23.31
N PRO A 141 2.77 -7.08 -22.53
CA PRO A 141 2.22 -7.22 -21.19
C PRO A 141 0.72 -7.55 -21.24
N ALA A 142 0.24 -8.29 -20.24
CA ALA A 142 -1.15 -8.64 -20.07
C ALA A 142 -2.02 -7.39 -19.78
N ALA A 143 -3.21 -7.37 -20.38
CA ALA A 143 -4.19 -6.32 -20.17
C ALA A 143 -4.94 -6.55 -18.84
N ILE A 144 -4.57 -5.80 -17.81
CA ILE A 144 -5.14 -5.93 -16.47
C ILE A 144 -6.01 -4.72 -16.14
N GLY A 145 -7.32 -4.78 -16.41
CA GLY A 145 -8.28 -3.74 -16.01
C GLY A 145 -8.63 -3.81 -14.52
N LEU A 146 -8.37 -2.75 -13.75
CA LEU A 146 -8.70 -2.70 -12.32
C LEU A 146 -10.19 -2.41 -12.11
N LEU A 147 -10.75 -2.90 -11.01
CA LEU A 147 -12.12 -2.60 -10.58
C LEU A 147 -12.25 -1.11 -10.24
N PRO A 148 -13.41 -0.48 -10.48
CA PRO A 148 -13.66 0.89 -10.08
C PRO A 148 -13.57 1.03 -8.55
N GLU A 149 -12.79 2.00 -8.08
CA GLU A 149 -12.70 2.34 -6.66
C GLU A 149 -13.46 3.64 -6.43
N LYS A 150 -14.45 3.64 -5.54
CA LYS A 150 -15.11 4.88 -5.12
C LYS A 150 -14.19 5.62 -4.15
N PRO A 151 -13.86 6.91 -4.39
CA PRO A 151 -13.15 7.70 -3.41
C PRO A 151 -14.00 7.80 -2.15
N ARG A 152 -13.35 7.67 -0.99
CA ARG A 152 -14.01 7.87 0.29
C ARG A 152 -13.92 9.34 0.65
N GLU A 153 -15.08 9.96 0.80
CA GLU A 153 -15.22 11.33 1.28
C GLU A 153 -15.71 11.26 2.72
N THR A 154 -14.79 11.36 3.67
CA THR A 154 -15.10 11.38 5.10
C THR A 154 -14.19 12.39 5.75
N PHE A 155 -14.78 13.43 6.35
CA PHE A 155 -14.11 14.39 7.21
C PHE A 155 -14.98 14.62 8.45
N LEU A 156 -14.35 15.11 9.50
CA LEU A 156 -14.99 15.30 10.81
C LEU A 156 -15.25 16.78 11.08
N THR A 157 -16.25 17.07 11.92
CA THR A 157 -16.40 18.40 12.53
C THR A 157 -15.38 18.61 13.64
N LEU A 158 -15.22 19.86 14.07
CA LEU A 158 -14.37 20.21 15.22
C LEU A 158 -14.80 19.44 16.48
N ASP A 159 -16.09 19.45 16.79
CA ASP A 159 -16.65 18.75 17.96
C ASP A 159 -16.40 17.24 17.92
N GLN A 160 -16.51 16.62 16.74
CA GLN A 160 -16.23 15.19 16.59
C GLN A 160 -14.75 14.87 16.84
N VAL A 161 -13.83 15.72 16.37
CA VAL A 161 -12.39 15.56 16.61
C VAL A 161 -12.08 15.73 18.10
N GLU A 162 -12.68 16.73 18.77
CA GLU A 162 -12.51 16.95 20.20
C GLU A 162 -13.09 15.79 21.03
N ALA A 163 -14.28 15.30 20.67
CA ALA A 163 -14.90 14.15 21.30
C ALA A 163 -14.02 12.89 21.18
N LEU A 164 -13.47 12.61 19.99
CA LEU A 164 -12.55 11.49 19.77
C LEU A 164 -11.26 11.63 20.57
N ALA A 165 -10.69 12.83 20.65
CA ALA A 165 -9.48 13.08 21.43
C ALA A 165 -9.75 12.84 22.93
N LYS A 166 -10.88 13.34 23.44
CA LYS A 166 -11.29 13.15 24.85
C LYS A 166 -11.64 11.69 25.18
N ALA A 167 -12.20 10.95 24.23
CA ALA A 167 -12.59 9.55 24.40
C ALA A 167 -11.40 8.57 24.32
N CYS A 168 -10.19 9.04 23.99
CA CYS A 168 -8.99 8.20 23.99
C CYS A 168 -8.61 7.80 25.42
N PRO A 169 -8.52 6.50 25.76
CA PRO A 169 -8.11 6.04 27.10
C PRO A 169 -6.69 6.49 27.49
N ASN A 170 -5.83 6.68 26.50
CA ASN A 170 -4.51 7.30 26.67
C ASN A 170 -4.58 8.77 26.24
N ALA A 171 -4.32 9.70 27.16
CA ALA A 171 -4.37 11.14 26.90
C ALA A 171 -3.42 11.59 25.79
N ALA A 172 -2.21 11.02 25.72
CA ALA A 172 -1.25 11.32 24.66
C ALA A 172 -1.73 10.83 23.28
N ALA A 173 -2.51 9.75 23.22
CA ALA A 173 -3.16 9.34 21.98
C ALA A 173 -4.23 10.36 21.53
N GLY A 174 -4.98 10.94 22.49
CA GLY A 174 -5.90 12.04 22.23
C GLY A 174 -5.20 13.28 21.68
N ASP A 175 -4.05 13.63 22.25
CA ASP A 175 -3.20 14.72 21.76
C ASP A 175 -2.70 14.47 20.31
N TYR A 176 -2.35 13.22 19.97
CA TYR A 176 -2.01 12.85 18.59
C TYR A 176 -3.20 12.95 17.62
N VAL A 177 -4.44 12.68 18.08
CA VAL A 177 -5.66 12.88 17.28
C VAL A 177 -5.81 14.35 16.92
N LEU A 178 -5.68 15.26 17.90
CA LEU A 178 -5.73 16.70 17.68
C LEU A 178 -4.62 17.16 16.73
N LEU A 179 -3.37 16.77 16.97
CA LEU A 179 -2.27 17.11 16.06
C LEU A 179 -2.54 16.62 14.63
N ALA A 180 -3.02 15.39 14.45
CA ALA A 180 -3.31 14.85 13.13
C ALA A 180 -4.42 15.61 12.39
N ALA A 181 -5.48 16.02 13.09
CA ALA A 181 -6.59 16.77 12.51
C ALA A 181 -6.21 18.21 12.15
N TYR A 182 -5.45 18.90 13.00
CA TYR A 182 -5.11 20.30 12.78
C TYR A 182 -3.90 20.51 11.85
N THR A 183 -2.98 19.55 11.79
CA THR A 183 -1.75 19.68 10.96
C THR A 183 -1.79 18.85 9.68
N GLY A 184 -2.68 17.85 9.62
CA GLY A 184 -2.75 16.92 8.48
C GLY A 184 -1.52 16.03 8.33
N ILE A 185 -0.59 16.00 9.29
CA ILE A 185 0.64 15.21 9.21
C ILE A 185 0.30 13.72 9.30
N ARG A 186 1.01 12.89 8.53
CA ARG A 186 0.81 11.43 8.55
C ARG A 186 1.22 10.87 9.91
N ARG A 187 0.44 9.94 10.47
CA ARG A 187 0.70 9.27 11.76
C ARG A 187 2.16 8.86 11.97
N GLY A 188 2.72 8.15 10.98
CA GLY A 188 4.09 7.66 11.07
C GLY A 188 5.16 8.76 11.08
N HIS A 189 4.84 9.98 10.63
CA HIS A 189 5.69 11.16 10.81
C HIS A 189 5.43 11.82 12.16
N LEU A 190 4.16 12.00 12.57
CA LEU A 190 3.82 12.57 13.88
C LEU A 190 4.52 11.86 15.04
N LEU A 191 4.52 10.53 15.02
CA LEU A 191 5.13 9.69 16.05
C LEU A 191 6.66 9.77 16.10
N ARG A 192 7.29 10.44 15.12
CA ARG A 192 8.75 10.62 15.03
C ARG A 192 9.17 12.06 15.30
N LEU A 193 8.21 12.97 15.47
CA LEU A 193 8.49 14.37 15.77
C LEU A 193 9.06 14.52 17.17
N THR A 194 9.97 15.48 17.28
CA THR A 194 10.62 15.90 18.52
C THR A 194 10.39 17.41 18.73
N ALA A 195 10.68 17.91 19.92
CA ALA A 195 10.64 19.34 20.20
C ALA A 195 11.49 20.18 19.23
N HIS A 196 12.61 19.65 18.71
CA HIS A 196 13.48 20.35 17.75
C HIS A 196 12.81 20.62 16.39
N ASP A 197 11.79 19.83 16.03
CA ASP A 197 11.06 20.01 14.79
C ASP A 197 10.05 21.16 14.87
N VAL A 198 9.76 21.67 16.07
CA VAL A 198 8.78 22.73 16.33
C VAL A 198 9.51 24.04 16.58
N ARG A 199 9.43 24.97 15.64
CA ARG A 199 10.09 26.29 15.75
C ARG A 199 9.41 27.33 14.89
N GLY A 200 9.42 28.58 15.34
CA GLY A 200 8.87 29.72 14.58
C GLY A 200 7.37 29.63 14.24
N GLY A 201 6.58 28.82 14.98
CA GLY A 201 5.17 28.58 14.65
C GLY A 201 4.93 27.52 13.57
N PHE A 202 5.96 26.72 13.23
CA PHE A 202 5.88 25.64 12.24
C PHE A 202 6.38 24.31 12.80
N ILE A 203 5.85 23.21 12.27
CA ILE A 203 6.50 21.90 12.29
C ILE A 203 7.32 21.73 11.01
N HIS A 204 8.60 21.42 11.18
CA HIS A 204 9.56 21.19 10.11
C HIS A 204 9.63 19.70 9.81
N LEU A 205 9.16 19.28 8.63
CA LEU A 205 9.15 17.87 8.21
C LEU A 205 10.25 17.58 7.19
N ASP A 206 11.24 16.81 7.60
CA ASP A 206 12.24 16.26 6.69
C ASP A 206 11.65 15.11 5.87
N ARG A 207 11.44 15.36 4.58
CA ARG A 207 11.04 14.32 3.62
C ARG A 207 12.24 13.44 3.30
N THR A 208 12.35 12.31 4.00
CA THR A 208 13.36 11.28 3.72
C THR A 208 13.09 10.55 2.39
N SER A 209 13.44 11.20 1.26
CA SER A 209 13.85 10.53 0.00
C SER A 209 14.38 11.56 -1.02
N LYS A 210 15.64 11.41 -1.45
CA LYS A 210 16.34 11.94 -2.65
C LYS A 210 16.16 13.41 -3.12
N THR A 211 15.20 14.20 -2.65
CA THR A 211 14.94 15.57 -3.13
C THR A 211 14.90 16.64 -2.04
N ARG A 212 15.18 16.32 -0.76
CA ARG A 212 15.49 17.29 0.32
C ARG A 212 14.57 18.53 0.50
N THR A 213 13.38 18.58 -0.11
CA THR A 213 12.45 19.69 0.11
C THR A 213 11.80 19.52 1.48
N LEU A 214 12.26 20.33 2.43
CA LEU A 214 11.65 20.52 3.74
C LEU A 214 10.19 20.93 3.55
N GLN A 215 9.28 20.22 4.21
CA GLN A 215 7.87 20.62 4.26
C GLN A 215 7.65 21.39 5.55
N LEU A 216 7.15 22.63 5.45
CA LEU A 216 6.77 23.46 6.58
C LEU A 216 5.27 23.35 6.80
N VAL A 217 4.87 22.96 8.01
CA VAL A 217 3.46 22.86 8.39
C VAL A 217 3.14 23.93 9.42
N PRO A 218 2.34 24.95 9.06
CA PRO A 218 1.92 25.99 10.00
C PRO A 218 1.17 25.39 11.18
N LEU A 219 1.41 25.92 12.38
CA LEU A 219 0.86 25.36 13.60
C LEU A 219 -0.32 26.18 14.09
N HIS A 220 -1.48 25.53 14.17
CA HIS A 220 -2.68 26.18 14.69
C HIS A 220 -2.56 26.44 16.20
N PRO A 221 -2.97 27.61 16.73
CA PRO A 221 -2.85 27.94 18.15
C PRO A 221 -3.43 26.88 19.11
N LYS A 222 -4.56 26.28 18.73
CA LYS A 222 -5.22 25.18 19.48
C LYS A 222 -4.29 24.02 19.83
N VAL A 223 -3.33 23.70 18.96
CA VAL A 223 -2.42 22.55 19.15
C VAL A 223 -0.98 22.96 19.45
N ALA A 224 -0.71 24.26 19.64
CA ALA A 224 0.63 24.77 19.95
C ALA A 224 1.19 24.25 21.27
N GLY A 225 0.40 24.29 22.34
CA GLY A 225 0.80 23.72 23.63
C GLY A 225 1.01 22.20 23.57
N ILE A 226 0.30 21.50 22.68
CA ILE A 226 0.49 20.05 22.47
C ILE A 226 1.80 19.81 21.72
N ALA A 227 2.04 20.52 20.63
CA ALA A 227 3.25 20.38 19.82
C ALA A 227 4.53 20.66 20.63
N ALA A 228 4.49 21.63 21.56
CA ALA A 228 5.61 21.94 22.45
C ALA A 228 6.01 20.78 23.38
N ARG A 229 5.12 19.81 23.60
CA ARG A 229 5.36 18.61 24.44
C ARG A 229 5.80 17.39 23.63
N LEU A 230 6.09 17.52 22.33
CA LEU A 230 6.55 16.40 21.51
C LEU A 230 7.95 15.91 21.97
N PRO A 231 8.19 14.59 22.04
CA PRO A 231 7.25 13.50 21.75
C PRO A 231 6.25 13.24 22.90
N LEU A 232 5.00 12.90 22.56
CA LEU A 232 3.90 12.81 23.54
C LEU A 232 3.89 11.53 24.40
N GLY A 233 4.90 10.66 24.31
CA GLY A 233 5.02 9.50 25.21
C GLY A 233 4.03 8.35 24.99
N ALA A 234 3.45 8.20 23.79
CA ALA A 234 2.66 7.02 23.39
C ALA A 234 3.25 6.34 22.15
N SER A 235 3.31 5.00 22.17
CA SER A 235 3.76 4.18 21.04
C SER A 235 2.73 4.11 19.91
N ASP A 236 3.13 3.69 18.70
CA ASP A 236 2.19 3.52 17.57
C ASP A 236 1.05 2.55 17.93
N ASP A 237 1.34 1.48 18.67
CA ASP A 237 0.34 0.50 19.06
C ASP A 237 -0.63 1.08 20.10
N GLN A 238 -0.12 1.81 21.11
CA GLN A 238 -0.97 2.49 22.09
C GLN A 238 -1.89 3.53 21.43
N VAL A 239 -1.39 4.27 20.44
CA VAL A 239 -2.19 5.23 19.67
C VAL A 239 -3.27 4.51 18.86
N ARG A 240 -2.94 3.39 18.21
CA ARG A 240 -3.90 2.60 17.43
C ARG A 240 -5.00 2.00 18.29
N ASP A 241 -4.64 1.46 19.44
CA ASP A 241 -5.58 0.83 20.36
C ASP A 241 -6.50 1.87 21.00
N SER A 242 -5.94 3.00 21.43
CA SER A 242 -6.72 4.11 21.99
C SER A 242 -7.66 4.71 20.96
N TRP A 243 -7.19 4.89 19.72
CA TRP A 243 -8.02 5.32 18.60
C TRP A 243 -9.17 4.36 18.28
N ALA A 244 -8.93 3.05 18.38
CA ALA A 244 -9.99 2.06 18.17
C ALA A 244 -11.10 2.19 19.21
N LYS A 245 -10.72 2.27 20.49
CA LYS A 245 -11.66 2.43 21.63
C LYS A 245 -12.41 3.76 21.58
N ALA A 246 -11.71 4.85 21.27
CA ALA A 246 -12.32 6.18 21.16
C ALA A 246 -13.39 6.24 20.05
N ARG A 247 -13.10 5.67 18.88
CA ARG A 247 -14.08 5.60 17.79
C ARG A 247 -15.31 4.79 18.15
N GLU A 248 -15.14 3.70 18.89
CA GLU A 248 -16.25 2.90 19.36
C GLU A 248 -17.13 3.69 20.34
N ALA A 249 -16.52 4.34 21.33
CA ALA A 249 -17.21 5.19 22.29
C ALA A 249 -17.98 6.36 21.64
N CYS A 250 -17.46 6.91 20.54
CA CYS A 250 -18.09 8.02 19.81
C CYS A 250 -19.06 7.57 18.70
N GLY A 251 -19.26 6.26 18.46
CA GLY A 251 -20.06 5.78 17.32
C GLY A 251 -19.46 6.09 15.93
N LEU A 252 -18.14 6.27 15.86
CA LEU A 252 -17.39 6.66 14.67
C LEU A 252 -16.49 5.52 14.16
N GLN A 253 -16.89 4.27 14.31
CA GLN A 253 -16.11 3.07 13.92
C GLN A 253 -15.74 3.08 12.42
N HIS A 254 -16.55 3.73 11.60
CA HIS A 254 -16.31 3.88 10.18
C HIS A 254 -15.08 4.77 9.90
N VAL A 255 -14.78 5.78 10.73
CA VAL A 255 -13.68 6.74 10.53
C VAL A 255 -12.32 6.04 10.67
N ARG A 256 -11.36 6.36 9.80
CA ARG A 256 -9.98 5.87 9.84
C ARG A 256 -9.05 6.99 10.32
N TRP A 257 -7.89 6.64 10.86
CA TRP A 257 -6.89 7.64 11.26
C TRP A 257 -6.53 8.61 10.11
N HIS A 258 -6.42 8.11 8.88
CA HIS A 258 -6.10 8.95 7.74
C HIS A 258 -7.20 9.96 7.39
N ASP A 259 -8.43 9.74 7.86
CA ASP A 259 -9.53 10.67 7.68
C ASP A 259 -9.33 11.95 8.50
N LEU A 260 -8.47 11.95 9.53
CA LEU A 260 -8.04 13.18 10.23
C LEU A 260 -7.22 14.10 9.29
N ARG A 261 -6.42 13.52 8.40
CA ARG A 261 -5.71 14.30 7.37
C ARG A 261 -6.67 14.80 6.28
N HIS A 262 -7.64 13.98 5.88
CA HIS A 262 -8.73 14.42 5.00
C HIS A 262 -9.53 15.57 5.65
N THR A 263 -9.69 15.53 6.97
CA THR A 263 -10.35 16.57 7.77
C THR A 263 -9.57 17.87 7.73
N CYS A 264 -8.26 17.85 7.99
CA CYS A 264 -7.40 19.03 7.81
C CYS A 264 -7.56 19.66 6.42
N ALA A 265 -7.50 18.84 5.37
CA ALA A 265 -7.65 19.30 4.00
C ALA A 265 -9.03 19.95 3.75
N SER A 266 -10.08 19.32 4.26
CA SER A 266 -11.46 19.79 4.10
C SER A 266 -11.68 21.11 4.83
N TRP A 267 -11.21 21.23 6.06
CA TRP A 267 -11.29 22.49 6.83
C TRP A 267 -10.55 23.64 6.16
N LEU A 268 -9.34 23.40 5.63
CA LEU A 268 -8.60 24.45 4.91
C LEU A 268 -9.35 24.91 3.66
N VAL A 269 -9.91 23.99 2.87
CA VAL A 269 -10.64 24.34 1.65
C VAL A 269 -11.97 25.05 1.97
N MET A 270 -12.68 24.60 3.01
CA MET A 270 -13.90 25.25 3.50
C MET A 270 -13.61 26.65 4.07
N ALA A 271 -12.42 26.86 4.62
CA ALA A 271 -11.95 28.19 5.04
C ALA A 271 -11.46 29.07 3.87
N GLY A 272 -11.69 28.66 2.62
CA GLY A 272 -11.33 29.41 1.43
C GLY A 272 -9.85 29.37 1.05
N VAL A 273 -9.03 28.52 1.69
CA VAL A 273 -7.60 28.40 1.39
C VAL A 273 -7.41 27.83 -0.02
N PRO A 274 -6.62 28.49 -0.89
CA PRO A 274 -6.37 28.02 -2.25
C PRO A 274 -5.80 26.60 -2.29
N LEU A 275 -6.25 25.79 -3.26
CA LEU A 275 -5.84 24.38 -3.37
C LEU A 275 -4.33 24.16 -3.48
N HIS A 276 -3.58 25.10 -4.07
CA HIS A 276 -2.13 24.99 -4.16
C HIS A 276 -1.48 25.08 -2.76
N THR A 277 -1.92 26.04 -1.94
CA THR A 277 -1.47 26.19 -0.54
C THR A 277 -1.84 24.96 0.28
N VAL A 278 -3.06 24.43 0.13
CA VAL A 278 -3.47 23.18 0.81
C VAL A 278 -2.56 22.01 0.39
N SER A 279 -2.19 21.94 -0.90
CA SER A 279 -1.29 20.92 -1.43
C SER A 279 0.11 20.98 -0.79
N GLU A 280 0.64 22.19 -0.61
CA GLU A 280 1.94 22.45 0.01
C GLU A 280 1.94 22.12 1.51
N VAL A 281 0.97 22.65 2.26
CA VAL A 281 0.81 22.41 3.70
C VAL A 281 0.71 20.91 3.98
N LEU A 282 -0.07 20.19 3.18
CA LEU A 282 -0.23 18.74 3.35
C LEU A 282 0.96 17.96 2.75
N GLY A 283 1.74 18.54 1.84
CA GLY A 283 2.83 17.86 1.15
C GLY A 283 2.32 16.75 0.22
N HIS A 284 1.34 17.06 -0.62
CA HIS A 284 0.89 16.17 -1.70
C HIS A 284 1.91 16.14 -2.83
N SER A 285 2.14 14.95 -3.42
CA SER A 285 3.08 14.79 -4.54
C SER A 285 2.48 15.19 -5.89
N SER A 286 1.17 15.42 -5.95
CA SER A 286 0.49 15.89 -7.15
C SER A 286 -0.78 16.66 -6.79
N MET A 287 -1.10 17.66 -7.60
CA MET A 287 -2.35 18.42 -7.46
C MET A 287 -3.61 17.56 -7.63
N ALA A 288 -3.52 16.41 -8.32
CA ALA A 288 -4.64 15.47 -8.44
C ALA A 288 -5.10 14.92 -7.08
N MET A 289 -4.20 14.83 -6.08
CA MET A 289 -4.58 14.43 -4.72
C MET A 289 -5.40 15.52 -4.02
N THR A 290 -5.04 16.78 -4.20
CA THR A 290 -5.71 17.94 -3.56
C THR A 290 -7.02 18.31 -4.25
N ARG A 291 -7.12 18.13 -5.57
CA ARG A 291 -8.36 18.37 -6.33
C ARG A 291 -9.57 17.58 -5.83
N ARG A 292 -9.37 16.51 -5.07
CA ARG A 292 -10.44 15.76 -4.41
C ARG A 292 -11.29 16.61 -3.49
N TYR A 293 -10.74 17.69 -2.91
CA TYR A 293 -11.46 18.57 -2.00
C TYR A 293 -12.05 19.81 -2.70
N ALA A 294 -11.80 20.00 -4.00
CA ALA A 294 -12.18 21.23 -4.71
C ALA A 294 -13.68 21.54 -4.64
N HIS A 295 -14.53 20.52 -4.57
CA HIS A 295 -15.98 20.66 -4.46
C HIS A 295 -16.44 21.26 -3.12
N LEU A 296 -15.59 21.25 -2.09
CA LEU A 296 -15.88 21.85 -0.78
C LEU A 296 -15.72 23.38 -0.76
N SER A 297 -15.45 23.99 -1.91
CA SER A 297 -15.28 25.43 -2.08
C SER A 297 -16.32 26.06 -3.03
N PRO A 298 -17.65 25.90 -2.83
CA PRO A 298 -18.63 26.57 -3.69
C PRO A 298 -18.52 28.11 -3.63
N GLU A 299 -18.22 28.65 -2.44
CA GLU A 299 -18.15 30.09 -2.18
C GLU A 299 -16.99 30.77 -2.93
N HIS A 300 -15.90 30.05 -3.19
CA HIS A 300 -14.75 30.59 -3.92
C HIS A 300 -15.08 30.87 -5.40
N LEU A 301 -16.05 30.16 -6.00
CA LEU A 301 -16.51 30.45 -7.36
C LEU A 301 -17.30 31.77 -7.40
N SER A 302 -18.15 31.99 -6.40
CA SER A 302 -18.90 33.26 -6.25
C SER A 302 -17.96 34.43 -5.96
N ASP A 303 -17.00 34.26 -5.04
CA ASP A 303 -16.06 35.33 -4.68
C ASP A 303 -15.05 35.64 -5.78
N ALA A 304 -14.67 34.65 -6.61
CA ALA A 304 -13.83 34.89 -7.78
C ALA A 304 -14.54 35.79 -8.81
N ILE A 305 -15.84 35.58 -9.04
CA ILE A 305 -16.64 36.44 -9.93
C ILE A 305 -16.80 37.84 -9.33
N LYS A 306 -17.07 37.95 -8.02
CA LYS A 306 -17.19 39.25 -7.33
C LYS A 306 -15.92 40.09 -7.37
N LYS A 307 -14.73 39.47 -7.43
CA LYS A 307 -13.44 40.17 -7.54
C LYS A 307 -13.07 40.64 -8.94
N MET A 308 -13.84 40.24 -9.96
CA MET A 308 -13.67 40.73 -11.34
C MET A 308 -14.43 42.04 -11.62
N ALA A 309 -15.23 42.51 -10.66
CA ALA A 309 -15.95 43.78 -10.71
C ALA A 309 -15.17 44.88 -9.98
#